data_AF-A0A954U0A6-F1
#
_entry.id   AF-A0A954U0A6-F1
#
_cell.length_a   1.000
_cell.length_b   1.000
_cell.length_c   1.000
_cell.angle_alpha   90.00
_cell.angle_beta   90.00
_cell.angle_gamma   90.00
#
_symmetry.space_group_name_H-M   'P 1'
#
loop_
_entity.id
_entity.type
_entity.pdbx_description
1 polymer ?
#
loop_
_entity_poly.entity_id
_entity_poly.type
_entity_poly.pdbx_seq_one_letter_code
_entity_poly.pdbx_strand_id
1 'polypeptide(L)'
;LISATHTHTAPSCMGALGTDADGDYLPVLRAGIVEALVKAEANLEPAQVGWAVRNAAEYTALRRWIRRPDRLAEDPFGNLTVRANMHAGRNWDDVVGESGPEDPDLSLISVQSRDGRPIAVLANFSMHYFSGQKALAADYFGLFCDGLQEKLSHNQPGKPPVVGLMSHG
;
A
#
# COMPACT_ATOMS: atom_id res chain seq x y z
N LEU A 1 11.15 -12.11 0.53
CA LEU A 1 10.44 -11.04 1.26
C LEU A 1 8.95 -11.26 1.04
N ILE A 2 8.13 -11.09 2.08
CA ILE A 2 6.65 -11.03 1.97
C ILE A 2 6.24 -9.67 2.52
N SER A 3 5.40 -8.95 1.78
CA SER A 3 4.88 -7.62 2.15
C SER A 3 3.37 -7.59 1.94
N ALA A 4 2.70 -6.66 2.59
CA ALA A 4 1.27 -6.37 2.38
C ALA A 4 1.11 -4.94 1.83
N THR A 5 0.03 -4.74 1.08
CA THR A 5 -0.42 -3.40 0.65
C THR A 5 -1.06 -2.62 1.80
N HIS A 6 -1.46 -3.30 2.88
CA HIS A 6 -2.21 -2.71 3.99
C HIS A 6 -3.63 -2.28 3.62
N THR A 7 -4.32 -3.07 2.78
CA THR A 7 -5.78 -2.93 2.56
C THR A 7 -6.56 -3.10 3.87
N HIS A 8 -7.64 -2.33 4.03
CA HIS A 8 -8.59 -2.44 5.14
C HIS A 8 -9.94 -3.05 4.70
N THR A 9 -10.03 -3.48 3.44
CA THR A 9 -11.29 -3.98 2.84
C THR A 9 -11.17 -5.47 2.47
N ALA A 10 -10.39 -6.23 3.25
CA ALA A 10 -10.18 -7.67 3.08
C ALA A 10 -10.40 -8.43 4.41
N PRO A 11 -10.61 -9.76 4.40
CA PRO A 11 -10.80 -10.54 5.61
C PRO A 11 -9.54 -10.51 6.47
N SER A 12 -9.72 -10.47 7.79
CA SER A 12 -8.60 -10.28 8.70
C SER A 12 -7.73 -11.54 8.81
N CYS A 13 -6.41 -11.40 8.70
CA CYS A 13 -5.47 -12.52 8.87
C CYS A 13 -5.08 -12.75 10.34
N MET A 14 -5.34 -11.77 11.20
CA MET A 14 -4.98 -11.82 12.62
C MET A 14 -5.91 -10.92 13.43
N GLY A 15 -5.96 -11.09 14.74
CA GLY A 15 -6.69 -10.15 15.60
C GLY A 15 -6.07 -8.75 15.51
N ALA A 16 -6.85 -7.75 15.06
CA ALA A 16 -6.41 -6.37 14.93
C ALA A 16 -7.57 -5.39 15.08
N LEU A 17 -7.38 -4.31 15.85
CA LEU A 17 -8.33 -3.20 15.99
C LEU A 17 -9.77 -3.64 16.32
N GLY A 18 -9.93 -4.66 17.16
CA GLY A 18 -11.24 -5.21 17.55
C GLY A 18 -11.89 -6.13 16.51
N THR A 19 -11.17 -6.49 15.46
CA THR A 19 -11.58 -7.50 14.47
C THR A 19 -10.81 -8.80 14.73
N ASP A 20 -11.53 -9.90 14.90
CA ASP A 20 -10.94 -11.23 15.02
C ASP A 20 -10.36 -11.70 13.69
N ALA A 21 -9.44 -12.67 13.75
CA ALA A 21 -8.95 -13.33 12.55
C ALA A 21 -10.06 -14.14 11.88
N ASP A 22 -10.12 -14.10 10.56
CA ASP A 22 -10.95 -14.99 9.76
C ASP A 22 -10.19 -16.30 9.51
N GLY A 23 -10.60 -17.35 10.23
CA GLY A 23 -9.98 -18.67 10.14
C GLY A 23 -10.12 -19.33 8.76
N ASP A 24 -11.17 -19.00 8.00
CA ASP A 24 -11.43 -19.56 6.68
C ASP A 24 -10.59 -18.85 5.60
N TYR A 25 -10.21 -17.59 5.82
CA TYR A 25 -9.38 -16.84 4.89
C TYR A 25 -7.90 -17.26 4.91
N LEU A 26 -7.37 -17.64 6.08
CA LEU A 26 -5.95 -17.99 6.23
C LEU A 26 -5.47 -19.12 5.29
N PRO A 27 -6.21 -20.23 5.13
CA PRO A 27 -5.88 -21.25 4.12
C PRO A 27 -5.85 -20.69 2.70
N VAL A 28 -6.80 -19.84 2.33
CA VAL A 28 -6.89 -19.22 0.99
C VAL A 28 -5.69 -18.32 0.74
N LEU A 29 -5.36 -17.45 1.68
CA LEU A 29 -4.20 -16.56 1.59
C LEU A 29 -2.89 -17.37 1.44
N ARG A 30 -2.71 -18.41 2.27
CA ARG A 30 -1.51 -19.25 2.20
C ARG A 30 -1.40 -19.96 0.86
N ALA A 31 -2.49 -20.56 0.38
CA ALA A 31 -2.52 -21.23 -0.91
C ALA A 31 -2.20 -20.25 -2.06
N GLY A 32 -2.78 -19.05 -2.05
CA GLY A 32 -2.52 -18.02 -3.05
C GLY A 32 -1.07 -17.53 -3.07
N ILE A 33 -0.45 -17.34 -1.90
CA ILE A 33 0.98 -16.99 -1.82
C ILE A 33 1.84 -18.10 -2.42
N VAL A 34 1.58 -19.36 -2.07
CA VAL A 34 2.32 -20.51 -2.61
C VAL A 34 2.15 -20.61 -4.13
N GLU A 35 0.92 -20.47 -4.62
CA GLU A 35 0.61 -20.50 -6.05
C GLU A 35 1.35 -19.38 -6.81
N ALA A 36 1.35 -18.16 -6.29
CA ALA A 36 2.06 -17.04 -6.89
C ALA A 36 3.58 -17.29 -6.98
N LEU A 37 4.19 -17.84 -5.92
CA LEU A 37 5.61 -18.19 -5.90
C LEU A 37 5.94 -19.29 -6.91
N VAL A 38 5.14 -20.36 -6.96
CA VAL A 38 5.33 -21.47 -7.92
C VAL A 38 5.20 -20.97 -9.36
N LYS A 39 4.21 -20.11 -9.64
CA LYS A 39 4.05 -19.50 -10.97
C LYS A 39 5.22 -18.60 -11.33
N ALA A 40 5.73 -17.79 -10.40
CA ALA A 40 6.88 -16.93 -10.66
C ALA A 40 8.14 -17.75 -10.98
N GLU A 41 8.41 -18.81 -10.20
CA GLU A 41 9.54 -19.71 -10.41
C GLU A 41 9.47 -20.43 -11.76
N ALA A 42 8.28 -20.91 -12.15
CA ALA A 42 8.07 -21.59 -13.43
C ALA A 42 8.25 -20.67 -14.65
N ASN A 43 8.19 -19.35 -14.45
CA ASN A 43 8.30 -18.35 -15.52
C ASN A 43 9.62 -17.55 -15.48
N LEU A 44 10.65 -18.07 -14.79
CA LEU A 44 11.96 -17.44 -14.78
C LEU A 44 12.52 -17.27 -16.20
N GLU A 45 13.03 -16.07 -16.47
CA GLU A 45 13.74 -15.76 -17.70
C GLU A 45 14.84 -14.72 -17.46
N PRO A 46 15.87 -14.66 -18.33
CA PRO A 46 16.88 -13.62 -18.23
C PRO A 46 16.26 -12.22 -18.33
N ALA A 47 16.51 -11.41 -17.31
CA ALA A 47 15.91 -10.09 -17.16
C ALA A 47 16.96 -9.00 -16.91
N GLN A 48 16.53 -7.76 -17.09
CA GLN A 48 17.20 -6.53 -16.71
C GLN A 48 16.31 -5.75 -15.74
N VAL A 49 16.93 -4.96 -14.86
CA VAL A 49 16.24 -4.21 -13.81
C VAL A 49 16.57 -2.73 -13.93
N GLY A 50 15.55 -1.88 -13.80
CA GLY A 50 15.69 -0.43 -13.68
C GLY A 50 14.86 0.09 -12.50
N TRP A 51 15.15 1.32 -12.06
CA TRP A 51 14.38 1.98 -11.01
C TRP A 51 14.11 3.44 -11.37
N ALA A 52 13.05 3.98 -10.78
CA ALA A 52 12.69 5.38 -10.91
C ALA A 52 12.03 5.88 -9.63
N VAL A 53 12.19 7.17 -9.34
CA VAL A 53 11.49 7.86 -8.26
C VAL A 53 10.78 9.07 -8.85
N ARG A 54 9.55 9.33 -8.39
CA ARG A 54 8.76 10.50 -8.77
C ARG A 54 8.15 11.12 -7.53
N ASN A 55 8.15 12.45 -7.50
CA ASN A 55 7.39 13.19 -6.51
C ASN A 55 5.88 13.00 -6.81
N ALA A 56 5.16 12.50 -5.82
CA ALA A 56 3.74 12.19 -5.82
C ALA A 56 3.05 12.80 -4.59
N ALA A 57 3.57 13.93 -4.09
CA ALA A 57 3.06 14.64 -2.90
C ALA A 57 1.56 14.92 -3.00
N GLU A 58 1.05 15.25 -4.20
CA GLU A 58 -0.37 15.55 -4.44
C GLU A 58 -1.32 14.37 -4.15
N TYR A 59 -0.81 13.14 -4.06
CA TYR A 59 -1.60 11.93 -3.82
C TYR A 59 -1.50 11.39 -2.40
N THR A 60 -0.81 12.08 -1.49
CA THR A 60 -0.70 11.69 -0.08
C THR A 60 -1.00 12.89 0.83
N ALA A 61 -1.33 12.61 2.10
CA ALA A 61 -1.65 13.64 3.07
C ALA A 61 -1.31 13.19 4.49
N LEU A 62 -0.92 14.16 5.32
CA LEU A 62 -0.54 13.91 6.70
C LEU A 62 -1.78 13.83 7.59
N ARG A 63 -2.06 12.62 8.08
CA ARG A 63 -3.18 12.45 9.03
C ARG A 63 -2.85 12.78 10.48
N ARG A 64 -1.57 13.03 10.82
CA ARG A 64 -1.15 13.35 12.20
C ARG A 64 -0.96 14.84 12.37
N TRP A 65 -1.64 15.40 13.35
CA TRP A 65 -1.68 16.84 13.63
C TRP A 65 -1.08 17.13 15.00
N ILE A 66 -0.38 18.26 15.12
CA ILE A 66 0.16 18.77 16.37
C ILE A 66 -0.92 19.59 17.07
N ARG A 67 -1.25 19.22 18.31
CA ARG A 67 -2.24 19.93 19.13
C ARG A 67 -1.65 21.21 19.69
N ARG A 68 -2.49 22.23 19.88
CA ARG A 68 -2.10 23.44 20.60
C ARG A 68 -1.76 23.11 22.06
N PRO A 69 -0.79 23.81 22.69
CA PRO A 69 -0.41 23.55 24.08
C PRO A 69 -1.54 23.69 25.11
N ASP A 70 -2.57 24.51 24.82
CA ASP A 70 -3.77 24.73 25.64
C ASP A 70 -4.97 23.88 25.21
N ARG A 71 -4.77 22.93 24.30
CA ARG A 71 -5.80 22.01 23.79
C ARG A 71 -5.36 20.56 23.85
N LEU A 72 -4.52 20.18 24.82
CA LEU A 72 -4.09 18.80 25.01
C LEU A 72 -5.30 17.87 25.27
N ALA A 73 -5.16 16.61 24.87
CA ALA A 73 -6.14 15.57 25.18
C ALA A 73 -5.59 14.60 26.23
N GLU A 74 -6.50 13.89 26.90
CA GLU A 74 -6.13 12.83 27.84
C GLU A 74 -5.55 11.63 27.10
N ASP A 75 -4.49 11.07 27.64
CA ASP A 75 -3.95 9.77 27.24
C ASP A 75 -4.81 8.62 27.83
N PRO A 76 -4.55 7.36 27.45
CA PRO A 76 -5.30 6.22 28.00
C PRO A 76 -5.21 6.02 29.52
N PHE A 77 -4.39 6.81 30.23
CA PHE A 77 -4.25 6.80 31.68
C PHE A 77 -4.89 8.03 32.34
N GLY A 78 -5.57 8.88 31.57
CA GLY A 78 -6.26 10.08 32.06
C GLY A 78 -5.35 11.31 32.24
N ASN A 79 -4.10 11.29 31.74
CA ASN A 79 -3.22 12.45 31.85
C ASN A 79 -3.28 13.32 30.59
N LEU A 80 -3.26 14.65 30.74
CA LEU A 80 -3.22 15.60 29.62
C LEU A 80 -1.84 15.65 28.93
N THR A 81 -1.47 14.57 28.25
CA THR A 81 -0.14 14.40 27.63
C THR A 81 -0.19 14.24 26.11
N VAL A 82 -1.38 14.10 25.51
CA VAL A 82 -1.51 13.94 24.05
C VAL A 82 -1.23 15.27 23.35
N ARG A 83 -0.03 15.37 22.76
CA ARG A 83 0.46 16.54 22.01
C ARG A 83 0.29 16.43 20.50
N ALA A 84 0.05 15.23 19.99
CA ALA A 84 -0.24 14.97 18.59
C ALA A 84 -1.16 13.77 18.47
N ASN A 85 -2.10 13.81 17.54
CA ASN A 85 -3.02 12.69 17.29
C ASN A 85 -3.48 12.65 15.83
N MET A 86 -3.99 11.48 15.43
CA MET A 86 -4.59 11.32 14.11
C MET A 86 -5.88 12.15 14.00
N HIS A 87 -6.06 12.80 12.87
CA HIS A 87 -7.27 13.55 12.47
C HIS A 87 -7.71 14.67 13.45
N ALA A 88 -6.81 15.20 14.29
CA ALA A 88 -7.15 16.35 15.13
C ALA A 88 -7.50 17.61 14.33
N GLY A 89 -6.95 17.75 13.12
CA GLY A 89 -7.32 18.81 12.17
C GLY A 89 -8.79 18.79 11.73
N ARG A 90 -9.60 17.82 12.18
CA ARG A 90 -11.07 17.93 12.08
C ARG A 90 -11.63 19.18 12.79
N ASN A 91 -10.89 19.70 13.76
CA ASN A 91 -11.12 21.01 14.38
C ASN A 91 -9.84 21.84 14.30
N TRP A 92 -9.86 22.89 13.49
CA TRP A 92 -8.69 23.75 13.29
C TRP A 92 -8.27 24.49 14.57
N ASP A 93 -9.20 24.75 15.50
CA ASP A 93 -8.90 25.43 16.77
C ASP A 93 -8.12 24.55 17.77
N ASP A 94 -8.02 23.25 17.49
CA ASP A 94 -7.31 22.29 18.34
C ASP A 94 -5.82 22.17 17.99
N VAL A 95 -5.41 22.63 16.80
CA VAL A 95 -4.12 22.26 16.20
C VAL A 95 -3.31 23.47 15.77
N VAL A 96 -1.99 23.30 15.68
CA VAL A 96 -1.09 24.29 15.07
C VAL A 96 -0.73 23.92 13.62
N GLY A 97 -1.01 22.69 13.21
CA GLY A 97 -0.71 22.19 11.87
C GLY A 97 -0.39 20.70 11.85
N GLU A 98 -0.04 20.20 10.68
CA GLU A 98 0.42 18.83 10.46
C GLU A 98 1.82 18.61 11.04
N SER A 99 2.14 17.35 11.35
CA SER A 99 3.32 17.02 12.17
C SER A 99 4.68 16.96 11.46
N GLY A 100 4.79 17.40 10.21
CA GLY A 100 6.02 17.32 9.41
C GLY A 100 5.73 16.76 8.02
N PRO A 101 6.64 16.93 7.04
CA PRO A 101 6.30 16.72 5.64
C PRO A 101 5.88 15.27 5.38
N GLU A 102 5.03 15.10 4.38
CA GLU A 102 4.78 13.81 3.77
C GLU A 102 6.07 13.23 3.18
N ASP A 103 6.09 11.91 3.02
CA ASP A 103 7.03 11.27 2.11
C ASP A 103 6.39 11.27 0.72
N PRO A 104 6.90 12.11 -0.22
CA PRO A 104 6.26 12.28 -1.51
C PRO A 104 6.73 11.24 -2.52
N ASP A 105 7.70 10.38 -2.21
CA ASP A 105 8.37 9.58 -3.21
C ASP A 105 7.54 8.33 -3.60
N LEU A 106 7.07 8.32 -4.85
CA LEU A 106 6.63 7.11 -5.53
C LEU A 106 7.84 6.46 -6.18
N SER A 107 8.31 5.37 -5.56
CA SER A 107 9.45 4.59 -6.04
C SER A 107 9.00 3.39 -6.85
N LEU A 108 9.69 3.10 -7.95
CA LEU A 108 9.39 1.99 -8.86
C LEU A 108 10.65 1.15 -9.09
N ILE A 109 10.49 -0.17 -9.11
CA ILE A 109 11.44 -1.13 -9.66
C ILE A 109 10.76 -1.79 -10.85
N SER A 110 11.36 -1.67 -12.04
CA SER A 110 10.89 -2.31 -13.28
C SER A 110 11.80 -3.48 -13.61
N VAL A 111 11.19 -4.64 -13.89
CA VAL A 111 11.85 -5.84 -14.38
C VAL A 111 11.37 -6.08 -15.80
N GLN A 112 12.32 -6.20 -16.73
CA GLN A 112 12.05 -6.41 -18.15
C GLN A 112 12.88 -7.58 -18.66
N SER A 113 12.39 -8.30 -19.66
CA SER A 113 13.21 -9.26 -20.39
C SER A 113 14.31 -8.53 -21.18
N ARG A 114 15.31 -9.28 -21.66
CA ARG A 114 16.42 -8.71 -22.45
C ARG A 114 15.99 -8.06 -23.77
N ASP A 115 14.83 -8.41 -24.30
CA ASP A 115 14.21 -7.81 -25.48
C ASP A 115 13.25 -6.65 -25.16
N GLY A 116 13.16 -6.24 -23.89
CA GLY A 116 12.41 -5.04 -23.47
C GLY A 116 10.93 -5.28 -23.13
N ARG A 117 10.42 -6.52 -23.20
CA ARG A 117 9.06 -6.81 -22.73
C ARG A 117 8.98 -6.60 -21.21
N PRO A 118 7.94 -5.90 -20.71
CA PRO A 118 7.68 -5.78 -19.28
C PRO A 118 7.38 -7.15 -18.65
N ILE A 119 8.09 -7.50 -17.57
CA ILE A 119 7.83 -8.70 -16.75
C ILE A 119 7.05 -8.31 -15.50
N ALA A 120 7.58 -7.35 -14.74
CA ALA A 120 6.94 -6.87 -13.52
C ALA A 120 7.33 -5.44 -13.19
N VAL A 121 6.47 -4.75 -12.45
CA VAL A 121 6.78 -3.46 -11.83
C VAL A 121 6.35 -3.50 -10.38
N LEU A 122 7.27 -3.22 -9.45
CA LEU A 122 6.98 -3.02 -8.04
C LEU A 122 7.00 -1.53 -7.73
N ALA A 123 5.86 -1.01 -7.28
CA ALA A 123 5.73 0.32 -6.72
C ALA A 123 5.83 0.31 -5.19
N ASN A 124 6.37 1.40 -4.63
CA ASN A 124 6.36 1.69 -3.21
C ASN A 124 5.93 3.15 -3.02
N PHE A 125 4.92 3.36 -2.17
CA PHE A 125 4.37 4.68 -1.91
C PHE A 125 3.82 4.78 -0.49
N SER A 126 4.16 5.88 0.19
CA SER A 126 3.83 6.16 1.59
C SER A 126 2.41 6.74 1.74
N MET A 127 1.40 5.97 1.31
CA MET A 127 0.00 6.37 1.40
C MET A 127 -0.86 5.21 1.90
N HIS A 128 -1.56 5.48 3.01
CA HIS A 128 -2.45 4.53 3.67
C HIS A 128 -3.62 4.15 2.77
N TYR A 129 -4.32 3.06 3.08
CA TYR A 129 -5.49 2.69 2.28
C TYR A 129 -6.47 3.86 2.08
N PHE A 130 -7.04 3.91 0.89
CA PHE A 130 -8.15 4.78 0.55
C PHE A 130 -9.17 3.96 -0.22
N SER A 131 -10.36 3.82 0.36
CA SER A 131 -11.42 2.99 -0.19
C SER A 131 -12.76 3.74 -0.18
N GLY A 132 -13.41 3.75 -1.33
CA GLY A 132 -14.82 4.14 -1.49
C GLY A 132 -15.73 2.94 -1.73
N GLN A 133 -15.20 1.72 -1.64
CA GLN A 133 -15.87 0.49 -2.04
C GLN A 133 -16.44 -0.21 -0.79
N LYS A 134 -17.73 -0.62 -0.85
CA LYS A 134 -18.40 -1.32 0.25
C LYS A 134 -18.16 -2.83 0.26
N ALA A 135 -17.61 -3.38 -0.82
CA ALA A 135 -17.36 -4.82 -0.99
C ALA A 135 -15.87 -5.13 -0.84
N LEU A 136 -15.55 -6.43 -0.69
CA LEU A 136 -14.18 -6.95 -0.62
C LEU A 136 -13.31 -6.38 -1.75
N ALA A 137 -12.21 -5.71 -1.39
CA ALA A 137 -11.36 -4.99 -2.32
C ALA A 137 -9.90 -4.89 -1.84
N ALA A 138 -8.98 -4.75 -2.80
CA ALA A 138 -7.58 -4.42 -2.54
C ALA A 138 -7.33 -2.90 -2.43
N ASP A 139 -8.39 -2.11 -2.18
CA ASP A 139 -8.39 -0.64 -2.16
C ASP A 139 -7.74 -0.02 -3.41
N TYR A 140 -7.26 1.22 -3.32
CA TYR A 140 -6.60 1.89 -4.43
C TYR A 140 -5.36 1.13 -4.94
N PHE A 141 -4.71 0.31 -4.10
CA PHE A 141 -3.55 -0.50 -4.48
C PHE A 141 -3.90 -1.46 -5.63
N GLY A 142 -5.06 -2.12 -5.55
CA GLY A 142 -5.55 -3.00 -6.63
C GLY A 142 -5.79 -2.23 -7.92
N LEU A 143 -6.48 -1.08 -7.83
CA LEU A 143 -6.75 -0.22 -8.99
C LEU A 143 -5.46 0.31 -9.64
N PHE A 144 -4.45 0.63 -8.83
CA PHE A 144 -3.14 1.03 -9.32
C PHE A 144 -2.47 -0.12 -10.09
N CYS A 145 -2.44 -1.34 -9.52
CA CYS A 145 -1.87 -2.51 -10.18
C CYS A 145 -2.60 -2.83 -11.49
N ASP A 146 -3.93 -2.81 -11.49
CA ASP A 146 -4.74 -3.07 -12.68
C ASP A 146 -4.46 -2.04 -13.79
N GLY A 147 -4.50 -0.74 -13.45
CA GLY A 147 -4.22 0.33 -14.41
C GLY A 147 -2.78 0.31 -14.94
N LEU A 148 -1.81 -0.09 -14.10
CA LEU A 148 -0.43 -0.27 -14.52
C LEU A 148 -0.29 -1.45 -15.49
N GLN A 149 -0.91 -2.59 -15.18
CA GLN A 149 -0.91 -3.76 -16.04
C GLN A 149 -1.61 -3.49 -17.37
N GLU A 150 -2.74 -2.79 -17.36
CA GLU A 150 -3.45 -2.39 -18.58
C GLU A 150 -2.56 -1.53 -19.49
N LYS A 151 -1.89 -0.51 -18.93
CA LYS A 151 -1.01 0.40 -19.69
C LYS A 151 0.25 -0.28 -20.22
N LEU A 152 0.77 -1.28 -19.50
CA LEU A 152 1.98 -2.02 -19.86
C LEU A 152 1.68 -3.33 -20.61
N SER A 153 0.40 -3.64 -20.84
CA SER A 153 -0.01 -4.89 -21.47
C SER A 153 0.67 -5.07 -22.81
N HIS A 154 1.45 -6.14 -22.91
CA HIS A 154 2.20 -6.48 -24.11
C HIS A 154 1.89 -7.93 -24.49
N ASN A 155 1.18 -8.13 -25.58
CA ASN A 155 0.80 -9.47 -26.04
C ASN A 155 1.97 -10.12 -26.79
N GLN A 156 2.74 -10.97 -26.11
CA GLN A 156 3.75 -11.82 -26.73
C GLN A 156 3.35 -13.28 -26.57
N PRO A 157 3.14 -14.02 -27.68
CA PRO A 157 2.74 -15.43 -27.62
C PRO A 157 3.70 -16.27 -26.76
N GLY A 158 3.13 -17.11 -25.90
CA GLY A 158 3.89 -17.99 -25.01
C GLY A 158 4.58 -17.29 -23.84
N LYS A 159 4.28 -16.01 -23.58
CA LYS A 159 4.78 -15.27 -22.42
C LYS A 159 3.63 -14.91 -21.47
N PRO A 160 3.88 -14.90 -20.14
CA PRO A 160 2.87 -14.48 -19.17
C PRO A 160 2.59 -12.98 -19.29
N PRO A 161 1.43 -12.51 -18.79
CA PRO A 161 1.14 -11.08 -18.69
C PRO A 161 2.10 -10.40 -17.71
N VAL A 162 2.28 -9.08 -17.89
CA VAL A 162 3.02 -8.24 -16.95
C VAL A 162 2.33 -8.22 -15.58
N VAL A 163 3.13 -8.22 -14.51
CA VAL A 163 2.64 -8.19 -13.12
C VAL A 163 2.88 -6.82 -12.49
N GLY A 164 1.81 -6.16 -12.06
CA GLY A 164 1.86 -4.94 -11.26
C GLY A 164 1.80 -5.26 -9.77
N LEU A 165 2.74 -4.73 -9.00
CA LEU A 165 2.83 -4.93 -7.56
C LEU A 165 2.92 -3.58 -6.86
N MET A 166 2.34 -3.50 -5.66
CA MET A 166 2.48 -2.34 -4.80
C MET A 166 2.81 -2.77 -3.37
N SER A 167 3.73 -2.05 -2.76
CA SER A 167 4.09 -2.16 -1.35
C SER A 167 3.81 -0.84 -0.64
N HIS A 168 3.50 -0.91 0.65
CA HIS A 168 3.38 0.28 1.47
C HIS A 168 4.77 0.80 1.84
N GLY A 169 4.97 2.12 1.69
CA GLY A 169 6.17 2.85 2.16
C GLY A 169 6.21 3.06 3.67
#